data_AF-A0A454CY94-F1
#
_entry.id   AF-A0A454CY94-F1
#
_cell.length_a   1.000
_cell.length_b   1.000
_cell.length_c   1.000
_cell.angle_alpha   90.00
_cell.angle_beta   90.00
_cell.angle_gamma   90.00
#
_symmetry.space_group_name_H-M   'P 1'
#
loop_
_entity.id
_entity.type
_entity.pdbx_description
1 polymer ?
#
loop_
_entity_poly.entity_id
_entity_poly.type
_entity_poly.pdbx_seq_one_letter_code
_entity_poly.pdbx_strand_id
1 'polypeptide(L)' 'MSGEGEIEVVGGETYPIKPGTLYILDKHDEHYLRAYKNKEMTMACVFNPPITGAEVHDENGVYPLVD' A
#
# COMPACT_ATOMS: atom_id res chain seq x y z
N MET A 1 7.20 -12.92 2.55
CA MET A 1 6.17 -12.24 1.74
C MET A 1 6.15 -12.85 0.35
N SER A 2 4.98 -12.95 -0.27
CA SER A 2 4.72 -13.66 -1.55
C SER A 2 3.78 -12.86 -2.45
N GLY A 3 3.64 -13.26 -3.72
CA GLY A 3 2.75 -12.62 -4.69
C GLY A 3 3.44 -11.65 -5.64
N GLU A 4 2.66 -11.13 -6.58
CA GLU A 4 3.13 -10.19 -7.61
C GLU A 4 2.03 -9.14 -7.89
N GLY A 5 2.45 -7.91 -8.11
CA GLY A 5 1.55 -6.79 -8.38
C GLY A 5 2.32 -5.55 -8.79
N GLU A 6 1.74 -4.39 -8.53
CA GLU A 6 2.33 -3.09 -8.82
C GLU A 6 1.86 -2.03 -7.83
N ILE A 7 2.67 -0.98 -7.72
CA ILE A 7 2.30 0.28 -7.10
C ILE A 7 2.40 1.39 -8.14
N GLU A 8 1.33 2.15 -8.33
CA GLU A 8 1.30 3.34 -9.18
C GLU A 8 1.22 4.56 -8.28
N VAL A 9 2.18 5.47 -8.38
CA VAL A 9 2.10 6.78 -7.73
C VAL A 9 1.22 7.69 -8.59
N VAL A 10 0.21 8.34 -8.01
CA VAL A 10 -0.72 9.19 -8.77
C VAL A 10 0.05 10.38 -9.37
N GLY A 11 0.00 10.50 -10.70
CA GLY A 11 0.76 11.50 -11.46
C GLY A 11 2.26 11.20 -11.58
N GLY A 12 2.69 10.00 -11.19
CA GLY A 12 4.07 9.55 -11.23
C GLY A 12 4.24 8.25 -12.04
N GLU A 13 5.19 7.43 -11.59
CA GLU A 13 5.57 6.17 -12.23
C GLU A 13 4.85 4.97 -11.60
N THR A 14 4.76 3.89 -12.38
CA THR A 14 4.28 2.57 -11.91
C THR A 14 5.44 1.62 -11.74
N TYR A 15 5.52 0.97 -10.57
CA TYR A 15 6.59 0.05 -10.20
C TYR A 15 6.06 -1.36 -9.96
N PRO A 16 6.68 -2.41 -10.54
CA PRO A 16 6.29 -3.78 -10.28
C PRO A 16 6.76 -4.25 -8.89
N ILE A 17 5.89 -5.00 -8.20
CA ILE A 17 6.14 -5.63 -6.91
C ILE A 17 6.30 -7.13 -7.09
N LYS A 18 7.35 -7.69 -6.48
CA LYS A 18 7.63 -9.12 -6.38
C LYS A 18 8.25 -9.45 -5.02
N PRO A 19 8.41 -10.72 -4.62
CA PRO A 19 9.02 -11.05 -3.34
C PRO A 19 10.41 -10.41 -3.19
N GLY A 20 10.60 -9.64 -2.12
CA GLY A 20 11.82 -8.86 -1.86
C GLY A 20 11.75 -7.40 -2.30
N THR A 21 10.72 -6.95 -3.02
CA THR A 21 10.50 -5.53 -3.28
C THR A 21 10.18 -4.80 -1.97
N LEU A 22 10.83 -3.66 -1.76
CA LEU A 22 10.53 -2.70 -0.70
C LEU A 22 10.16 -1.37 -1.36
N TYR A 23 9.04 -0.78 -0.95
CA TYR A 23 8.69 0.59 -1.28
C TYR A 23 8.42 1.37 0.01
N ILE A 24 8.62 2.68 -0.03
CA ILE A 24 8.47 3.58 1.12
C ILE A 24 7.67 4.79 0.65
N LEU A 25 6.64 5.15 1.42
CA LEU A 25 5.75 6.29 1.17
C LEU A 25 6.14 7.46 2.09
N ASP A 26 7.39 7.91 2.00
CA ASP A 26 7.98 8.88 2.94
C ASP A 26 7.37 10.29 2.79
N LYS A 27 6.74 10.59 1.65
CA LYS A 27 6.14 11.89 1.36
C LYS A 27 4.62 11.89 1.41
N HIS A 28 4.01 10.84 1.95
CA HIS A 28 2.56 10.63 1.89
C HIS A 28 2.07 10.56 0.44
N ASP A 29 2.83 9.87 -0.43
CA ASP A 29 2.51 9.74 -1.85
C ASP A 29 1.16 9.04 -2.04
N GLU A 30 0.23 9.71 -2.73
CA GLU A 30 -1.02 9.09 -3.16
C GLU A 30 -0.70 8.00 -4.20
N HIS A 31 -1.26 6.80 -4.01
CA HIS A 31 -0.89 5.65 -4.83
C HIS A 31 -2.01 4.62 -4.94
N TYR A 32 -1.99 3.86 -6.04
CA TYR A 32 -2.75 2.63 -6.19
C TYR A 32 -1.85 1.43 -5.93
N LEU A 33 -2.27 0.53 -5.04
CA LEU A 33 -1.63 -0.77 -4.84
C LEU A 33 -2.51 -1.86 -5.44
N ARG A 34 -2.01 -2.57 -6.46
CA ARG A 34 -2.81 -3.54 -7.23
C ARG A 34 -2.11 -4.90 -7.31
N ALA A 35 -2.80 -5.95 -6.90
CA ALA A 35 -2.35 -7.32 -7.15
C ALA A 35 -2.65 -7.71 -8.61
N TYR A 36 -1.75 -8.43 -9.26
CA TYR A 36 -2.05 -8.96 -10.60
C TYR A 36 -3.12 -10.06 -10.54
N LYS A 37 -3.77 -10.30 -11.67
CA LYS A 37 -4.83 -11.31 -11.79
C LYS A 37 -4.34 -12.68 -11.30
N ASN A 38 -5.04 -13.26 -10.32
CA ASN A 38 -4.71 -14.55 -9.69
C ASN A 38 -3.34 -14.59 -9.01
N LYS A 39 -2.79 -13.44 -8.58
CA LYS A 39 -1.49 -13.32 -7.90
C LYS A 39 -1.66 -12.59 -6.57
N GLU A 40 -2.26 -13.26 -5.59
CA GLU A 40 -2.45 -12.70 -4.25
C GLU A 40 -1.11 -12.25 -3.63
N MET A 41 -1.10 -11.04 -3.06
CA MET A 41 0.07 -10.48 -2.39
C MET A 41 -0.05 -10.61 -0.88
N THR A 42 0.97 -11.17 -0.25
CA THR A 42 1.10 -11.19 1.22
C THR A 42 2.19 -10.22 1.62
N MET A 43 1.80 -9.19 2.37
CA MET A 43 2.67 -8.07 2.71
C MET A 43 2.91 -7.91 4.21
N ALA A 44 4.11 -7.46 4.57
CA ALA A 44 4.43 -6.90 5.87
C ALA A 44 4.53 -5.38 5.71
N CYS A 45 3.67 -4.66 6.41
CA CYS A 45 3.58 -3.20 6.37
C CYS A 45 4.01 -2.62 7.72
N VAL A 46 4.64 -1.45 7.70
CA VAL A 46 5.04 -0.71 8.89
C VAL A 46 4.50 0.70 8.77
N PHE A 47 3.82 1.17 9.82
CA PHE A 47 3.21 2.50 9.87
C PHE A 47 3.86 3.31 10.99
N ASN A 48 4.04 4.62 10.75
CA ASN A 48 4.56 5.57 11.72
C ASN A 48 3.85 6.93 11.56
N PRO A 49 3.07 7.43 12.55
CA PRO A 49 2.77 6.79 13.84
C PRO A 49 2.05 5.44 13.69
N PRO A 50 2.03 4.59 14.73
CA PRO A 50 1.34 3.31 14.65
C PRO A 50 -0.14 3.52 14.34
N ILE A 51 -0.71 2.61 13.53
CA ILE A 51 -2.15 2.56 13.32
C ILE A 51 -2.87 2.36 14.65
N THR A 52 -4.00 3.03 14.81
CA THR A 52 -4.81 2.98 16.04
C THR A 52 -5.54 1.65 16.22
N GLY A 53 -5.79 0.94 15.11
CA GLY A 53 -6.63 -0.26 15.08
C GLY A 53 -8.13 0.03 15.11
N ALA A 54 -8.52 1.31 15.23
CA ALA A 54 -9.89 1.79 15.02
C ALA A 54 -10.09 2.31 13.59
N GLU A 55 -9.03 2.48 12.80
CA GLU A 55 -9.15 2.91 11.41
C GLU A 55 -9.85 1.83 10.58
N VAL A 56 -10.98 2.18 9.99
CA VAL A 56 -11.63 1.42 8.93
C VAL A 56 -11.35 2.17 7.64
N HIS A 57 -11.01 1.44 6.57
CA HIS A 57 -10.93 2.07 5.26
C HIS A 57 -12.23 2.80 4.95
N ASP A 58 -12.12 4.07 4.60
CA ASP A 58 -13.24 4.82 4.06
C ASP A 58 -13.52 4.38 2.60
N GLU A 59 -14.46 5.05 1.95
CA GLU A 59 -14.80 4.80 0.54
C GLU A 59 -13.64 5.02 -0.45
N ASN A 60 -12.60 5.74 -0.03
CA ASN A 60 -11.38 6.00 -0.82
C ASN A 60 -10.26 4.99 -0.51
N GLY A 61 -10.48 4.06 0.42
CA GLY A 61 -9.50 3.05 0.80
C GLY A 61 -8.37 3.58 1.68
N VAL A 62 -8.54 4.75 2.32
CA VAL A 62 -7.55 5.34 3.23
C VAL A 62 -7.90 5.07 4.68
N TYR A 63 -6.89 5.13 5.57
CA TYR A 63 -7.06 5.10 7.02
C TYR A 63 -7.15 6.53 7.55
N PRO A 64 -8.35 7.08 7.82
CA PRO A 64 -8.49 8.43 8.33
C PRO A 64 -7.93 8.53 9.76
N LEU A 65 -7.45 9.73 10.12
CA LEU A 65 -7.06 10.02 11.50
C LEU A 65 -8.29 9.88 12.40
N VAL A 66 -8.16 9.04 13.42
CA VAL A 66 -9.13 8.93 14.51
C VAL A 66 -8.67 9.87 15.60
N ASP A 67 -9.52 10.83 15.98
CA ASP A 67 -9.29 11.71 17.14
C ASP A 67 -9.38 10.94 18.47
#